data_AF-A0A7C7X2U3-F1
#
_entry.id   AF-A0A7C7X2U3-F1
#
_cell.length_a   1.000
_cell.length_b   1.000
_cell.length_c   1.000
_cell.angle_alpha   90.00
_cell.angle_beta   90.00
_cell.angle_gamma   90.00
#
_symmetry.space_group_name_H-M   'P 1'
#
loop_
_entity.id
_entity.type
_entity.pdbx_description
1 polymer ?
#
loop_
_entity_poly.entity_id
_entity_poly.type
_entity_poly.pdbx_seq_one_letter_code
_entity_poly.pdbx_strand_id
1 'polypeptide(L)'
;MCNRFTAPSVLFALFLMGSVATVTAQGQDANLVWNLKAGEELTLELRQKTDTVTAVEKKLIRVSLEVDADLLWRVLSVDEKGFDILQTVTGMTVKMQLPDKDGTLEYDSRVDENPRGSARTISLALQPLLAAKVRMKMDRRGNVTDVSTELDEEIGAKGQSESLRELFTPDVMSEMLAQVFPVLPGQSQKNWSSSVQRELPLGKVNMKTDYALGAVENGLTAIDVKGQLKLVEQDKAQQRTLRLDSAEIIGSLHFDQDAGRFRKGDVQQTVVAESREQNMLIRTKVTSRLRFVLHD
;
A
#
# COMPACT_ATOMS: atom_id res chain seq x y z
N MET A 1 -34.77 20.42 -1.51
CA MET A 1 -33.98 19.74 -0.46
C MET A 1 -33.06 18.74 -1.15
N CYS A 2 -31.85 19.16 -1.49
CA CYS A 2 -30.84 18.27 -2.08
C CYS A 2 -30.18 17.48 -0.95
N ASN A 3 -30.45 16.17 -0.86
CA ASN A 3 -29.70 15.27 0.00
C ASN A 3 -28.25 15.22 -0.49
N ARG A 4 -27.37 15.91 0.22
CA ARG A 4 -25.93 15.64 0.18
C ARG A 4 -25.74 14.25 0.82
N PHE A 5 -25.84 13.20 0.01
CA PHE A 5 -25.13 11.97 0.33
C PHE A 5 -23.65 12.36 0.30
N THR A 6 -23.09 12.66 1.47
CA THR A 6 -21.65 12.62 1.68
C THR A 6 -21.24 11.19 1.36
N ALA A 7 -20.75 10.96 0.15
CA ALA A 7 -20.13 9.71 -0.21
C ALA A 7 -19.08 9.44 0.88
N PRO A 8 -19.21 8.35 1.65
CA PRO A 8 -18.27 8.11 2.72
C PRO A 8 -16.91 7.87 2.05
N SER A 9 -15.94 8.68 2.44
CA SER A 9 -14.53 8.54 2.08
C SER A 9 -14.04 7.20 2.60
N VAL A 10 -14.24 6.13 1.83
CA VAL A 10 -13.96 4.75 2.22
C VAL A 10 -12.95 4.22 1.22
N LEU A 11 -11.71 4.70 1.36
CA LEU A 11 -10.54 4.03 0.82
C LEU A 11 -10.12 3.00 1.87
N PHE A 12 -10.25 1.72 1.56
CA PHE A 12 -9.97 0.64 2.51
C PHE A 12 -9.17 -0.47 1.89
N ALA A 13 -8.08 -0.83 2.56
CA ALA A 13 -7.24 -1.97 2.27
C ALA A 13 -7.34 -2.93 3.46
N LEU A 14 -7.92 -4.16 3.36
CA LEU A 14 -7.91 -5.15 4.48
C LEU A 14 -8.21 -6.68 4.35
N PHE A 15 -7.39 -7.59 4.93
CA PHE A 15 -7.14 -8.97 4.41
C PHE A 15 -6.89 -10.27 5.30
N LEU A 16 -7.92 -10.99 5.86
CA LEU A 16 -8.06 -12.47 6.28
C LEU A 16 -8.10 -13.71 5.25
N MET A 17 -6.96 -14.40 4.96
CA MET A 17 -6.59 -15.76 4.42
C MET A 17 -7.52 -16.98 4.65
N GLY A 18 -7.24 -18.04 3.87
CA GLY A 18 -7.51 -19.45 4.15
C GLY A 18 -6.29 -20.34 3.88
N SER A 19 -6.19 -21.47 4.59
CA SER A 19 -5.09 -22.43 4.54
C SER A 19 -5.13 -23.30 3.27
N VAL A 20 -4.05 -23.34 2.48
CA VAL A 20 -3.90 -24.28 1.36
C VAL A 20 -2.51 -24.90 1.34
N ALA A 21 -2.50 -26.19 1.03
CA ALA A 21 -1.41 -27.15 1.04
C ALA A 21 -0.05 -26.63 0.57
N THR A 22 0.98 -27.06 1.31
CA THR A 22 2.39 -26.82 1.03
C THR A 22 2.85 -27.62 -0.19
N VAL A 23 3.12 -26.92 -1.30
CA VAL A 23 4.04 -27.42 -2.32
C VAL A 23 5.45 -27.20 -1.77
N THR A 24 6.12 -28.28 -1.37
CA THR A 24 7.52 -28.21 -0.94
C THR A 24 8.44 -28.15 -2.15
N ALA A 25 8.64 -26.96 -2.72
CA ALA A 25 9.83 -26.71 -3.54
C ALA A 25 11.06 -26.66 -2.62
N GLN A 26 12.14 -27.37 -2.94
CA GLN A 26 13.41 -27.33 -2.20
C GLN A 26 14.14 -26.01 -2.52
N GLY A 27 13.70 -24.90 -1.94
CA GLY A 27 14.51 -23.68 -1.87
C GLY A 27 15.69 -23.90 -0.92
N GLN A 28 16.91 -23.71 -1.41
CA GLN A 28 18.11 -23.64 -0.57
C GLN A 28 17.99 -22.43 0.37
N ASP A 29 18.60 -22.56 1.55
CA ASP A 29 18.70 -21.51 2.55
C ASP A 29 19.23 -20.20 1.95
N ALA A 30 18.35 -19.21 1.78
CA ALA A 30 18.66 -17.92 1.18
C ALA A 30 18.98 -16.88 2.25
N ASN A 31 20.15 -16.24 2.17
CA ASN A 31 20.45 -15.08 2.99
C ASN A 31 19.74 -13.84 2.43
N LEU A 32 18.51 -13.59 2.89
CA LEU A 32 17.72 -12.44 2.47
C LEU A 32 18.03 -11.22 3.35
N VAL A 33 18.90 -10.34 2.86
CA VAL A 33 19.29 -9.09 3.53
C VAL A 33 19.45 -7.99 2.49
N TRP A 34 19.01 -6.77 2.84
CA TRP A 34 19.22 -5.62 1.98
C TRP A 34 20.71 -5.28 1.86
N ASN A 35 21.16 -4.97 0.64
CA ASN A 35 22.53 -4.59 0.33
C ASN A 35 22.57 -3.32 -0.53
N LEU A 36 22.35 -2.19 0.14
CA LEU A 36 22.39 -0.86 -0.47
C LEU A 36 23.75 -0.19 -0.23
N LYS A 37 24.15 0.69 -1.14
CA LYS A 37 25.43 1.43 -1.06
C LYS A 37 25.17 2.93 -0.92
N ALA A 38 26.02 3.63 -0.18
CA ALA A 38 25.94 5.08 -0.09
C ALA A 38 26.15 5.71 -1.49
N GLY A 39 25.32 6.69 -1.82
CA GLY A 39 25.29 7.36 -3.12
C GLY A 39 24.52 6.59 -4.21
N GLU A 40 24.02 5.39 -3.93
CA GLU A 40 23.19 4.62 -4.86
C GLU A 40 21.83 5.29 -5.07
N GLU A 41 21.38 5.29 -6.32
CA GLU A 41 20.04 5.73 -6.70
C GLU A 41 19.25 4.54 -7.22
N LEU A 42 17.99 4.42 -6.82
CA LEU A 42 17.09 3.36 -7.26
C LEU A 42 15.76 3.97 -7.69
N THR A 43 15.21 3.49 -8.80
CA THR A 43 13.88 3.91 -9.26
C THR A 43 12.87 2.83 -8.96
N LEU A 44 11.85 3.16 -8.18
CA LEU A 44 10.76 2.27 -7.80
C LEU A 44 9.49 2.69 -8.55
N GLU A 45 9.09 1.87 -9.52
CA GLU A 45 7.78 1.97 -10.16
C GLU A 45 6.75 1.25 -9.31
N LEU A 46 5.67 1.93 -8.96
CA LEU A 46 4.53 1.38 -8.23
C LEU A 46 3.28 1.51 -9.08
N ARG A 47 2.51 0.43 -9.18
CA ARG A 47 1.22 0.41 -9.86
C ARG A 47 0.20 -0.25 -8.97
N GLN A 48 -0.79 0.49 -8.51
CA GLN A 48 -1.87 0.01 -7.69
C GLN A 48 -3.19 0.14 -8.44
N LYS A 49 -3.91 -0.98 -8.55
CA LYS A 49 -5.30 -0.99 -9.06
C LYS A 49 -6.24 -1.44 -7.95
N THR A 50 -7.26 -0.65 -7.67
CA THR A 50 -8.27 -0.91 -6.64
C THR A 50 -9.66 -0.85 -7.25
N ASP A 51 -10.41 -1.95 -7.15
CA ASP A 51 -11.80 -2.06 -7.54
C ASP A 51 -12.68 -2.24 -6.29
N THR A 52 -13.60 -1.30 -6.08
CA THR A 52 -14.56 -1.32 -4.97
C THR A 52 -15.97 -1.56 -5.52
N VAL A 53 -16.64 -2.57 -4.97
CA VAL A 53 -18.03 -2.88 -5.25
C VAL A 53 -18.81 -2.81 -3.95
N THR A 54 -19.70 -1.83 -3.85
CA THR A 54 -20.58 -1.65 -2.69
C THR A 54 -22.01 -1.99 -3.08
N ALA A 55 -22.60 -2.95 -2.37
CA ALA A 55 -24.02 -3.26 -2.45
C ALA A 55 -24.75 -2.56 -1.30
N VAL A 56 -25.66 -1.65 -1.65
CA VAL A 56 -26.60 -1.03 -0.70
C VAL A 56 -27.98 -1.51 -1.10
N GLU A 57 -28.57 -2.38 -0.28
CA GLU A 57 -29.81 -3.10 -0.62
C GLU A 57 -29.74 -3.83 -1.97
N LYS A 58 -30.41 -3.31 -3.01
CA LYS A 58 -30.43 -3.87 -4.38
C LYS A 58 -29.61 -3.06 -5.39
N LYS A 59 -28.99 -1.95 -4.97
CA LYS A 59 -28.15 -1.11 -5.85
C LYS A 59 -26.69 -1.48 -5.69
N LEU A 60 -26.02 -1.72 -6.82
CA LEU A 60 -24.58 -1.89 -6.89
C LEU A 60 -23.91 -0.58 -7.28
N ILE A 61 -22.91 -0.19 -6.51
CA ILE A 61 -22.08 0.98 -6.72
C ILE A 61 -20.67 0.46 -6.99
N ARG A 62 -20.08 0.82 -8.14
CA ARG A 62 -18.73 0.41 -8.52
C ARG A 62 -17.83 1.62 -8.64
N VAL A 63 -16.66 1.55 -8.03
CA VAL A 63 -15.59 2.53 -8.14
C VAL A 63 -14.32 1.79 -8.51
N SER A 64 -13.58 2.30 -9.50
CA SER A 64 -12.25 1.79 -9.84
C SER A 64 -11.23 2.92 -9.71
N LEU A 65 -10.09 2.63 -9.13
CA LEU A 65 -8.98 3.55 -8.91
C LEU A 65 -7.69 2.87 -9.38
N GLU A 66 -6.96 3.53 -10.27
CA GLU A 66 -5.62 3.16 -10.67
C GLU A 66 -4.67 4.29 -10.29
N VAL A 67 -3.59 3.94 -9.59
CA VAL A 67 -2.53 4.85 -9.19
C VAL A 67 -1.22 4.28 -9.69
N ASP A 68 -0.51 5.05 -10.50
CA ASP A 68 0.88 4.75 -10.88
C ASP A 68 1.77 5.82 -10.24
N ALA A 69 2.89 5.41 -9.64
CA ALA A 69 3.84 6.33 -9.03
C ALA A 69 5.28 5.90 -9.32
N ASP A 70 6.11 6.87 -9.70
CA ASP A 70 7.54 6.70 -9.95
C ASP A 70 8.29 7.35 -8.78
N LEU A 71 8.95 6.55 -7.96
CA LEU A 71 9.72 7.01 -6.81
C LEU A 71 11.21 6.91 -7.09
N LEU A 72 11.98 7.92 -6.69
CA LEU A 72 13.43 7.88 -6.68
C LEU A 72 13.91 7.73 -5.23
N TRP A 73 14.71 6.71 -4.97
CA TRP A 73 15.43 6.51 -3.72
C TRP A 73 16.88 6.91 -3.92
N ARG A 74 17.40 7.77 -3.04
CA ARG A 74 18.84 8.07 -2.94
C ARG A 74 19.34 7.63 -1.57
N VAL A 75 20.28 6.70 -1.56
CA VAL A 75 20.90 6.20 -0.32
C VAL A 75 21.93 7.23 0.14
N LEU A 76 21.61 7.97 1.19
CA LEU A 76 22.46 9.04 1.73
C LEU A 76 23.66 8.47 2.48
N SER A 77 23.43 7.46 3.32
CA SER A 77 24.47 6.81 4.10
C SER A 77 24.10 5.37 4.46
N VAL A 78 25.11 4.59 4.81
CA VAL A 78 24.98 3.20 5.25
C VAL A 78 25.87 3.01 6.47
N ASP A 79 25.31 2.46 7.54
CA ASP A 79 26.03 2.18 8.78
C ASP A 79 25.71 0.77 9.33
N GLU A 80 26.07 0.51 10.59
CA GLU A 80 25.78 -0.75 11.27
C GLU A 80 24.28 -0.92 11.59
N LYS A 81 23.55 0.18 11.76
CA LYS A 81 22.12 0.19 12.08
C LYS A 81 21.26 0.00 10.83
N GLY A 82 21.72 0.50 9.68
CA GLY A 82 21.03 0.32 8.41
C GLY A 82 21.35 1.39 7.37
N PHE A 83 20.30 1.92 6.76
CA PHE A 83 20.35 2.83 5.62
C PHE A 83 19.59 4.12 5.94
N ASP A 84 20.13 5.23 5.48
CA ASP A 84 19.45 6.52 5.44
C ASP A 84 19.09 6.82 3.99
N ILE A 85 17.80 6.90 3.68
CA ILE A 85 17.28 6.97 2.31
C ILE A 85 16.45 8.24 2.15
N LEU A 86 16.74 9.00 1.11
CA LEU A 86 15.89 10.09 0.64
C LEU A 86 15.00 9.57 -0.49
N GLN A 87 13.69 9.60 -0.28
CA GLN A 87 12.69 9.30 -1.28
C GLN A 87 12.04 10.57 -1.82
N THR A 88 11.88 10.63 -3.14
CA THR A 88 11.11 11.67 -3.83
C THR A 88 10.18 11.04 -4.84
N VAL A 89 8.99 11.62 -5.02
CA VAL A 89 8.06 11.21 -6.08
C VAL A 89 8.41 12.00 -7.35
N THR A 90 8.76 11.29 -8.41
CA THR A 90 9.17 11.89 -9.70
C THR A 90 8.02 11.96 -10.70
N GLY A 91 7.01 11.10 -10.53
CA GLY A 91 5.83 11.07 -11.37
C GLY A 91 4.68 10.35 -10.68
N MET A 92 3.45 10.77 -10.96
CA MET A 92 2.26 10.09 -10.47
C MET A 92 1.09 10.27 -11.43
N THR A 93 0.36 9.19 -11.66
CA THR A 93 -0.89 9.16 -12.43
C THR A 93 -2.00 8.62 -11.55
N VAL A 94 -3.16 9.25 -11.63
CA VAL A 94 -4.37 8.79 -10.95
C VAL A 94 -5.51 8.73 -11.96
N LYS A 95 -6.13 7.56 -12.08
CA LYS A 95 -7.33 7.31 -12.87
C LYS A 95 -8.43 6.79 -11.98
N MET A 96 -9.59 7.43 -12.00
CA MET A 96 -10.73 7.05 -11.18
C MET A 96 -12.01 6.99 -12.02
N GLN A 97 -12.70 5.86 -11.94
CA GLN A 97 -14.02 5.65 -12.53
C GLN A 97 -15.08 5.71 -11.44
N LEU A 98 -16.03 6.63 -11.57
CA LEU A 98 -17.17 6.80 -10.66
C LEU A 98 -18.47 6.29 -11.30
N PRO A 99 -19.44 5.83 -10.48
CA PRO A 99 -20.65 5.15 -10.95
C PRO A 99 -21.66 6.06 -11.66
N ASP A 100 -21.74 7.35 -11.28
CA ASP A 100 -22.73 8.30 -11.78
C ASP A 100 -22.12 9.40 -12.68
N LYS A 101 -20.91 9.19 -13.19
CA LYS A 101 -20.26 10.12 -14.14
C LYS A 101 -19.92 9.41 -15.44
N ASP A 102 -20.45 9.94 -16.54
CA ASP A 102 -20.03 9.62 -17.90
C ASP A 102 -18.62 10.18 -18.14
N GLY A 103 -17.62 9.54 -17.57
CA GLY A 103 -16.22 9.92 -17.74
C GLY A 103 -15.29 9.35 -16.67
N THR A 104 -14.04 9.13 -17.07
CA THR A 104 -12.92 8.82 -16.17
C THR A 104 -12.33 10.12 -15.67
N LEU A 105 -12.10 10.24 -14.36
CA LEU A 105 -11.30 11.31 -13.81
C LEU A 105 -9.83 10.90 -13.90
N GLU A 106 -9.03 11.66 -14.62
CA GLU A 106 -7.63 11.34 -14.86
C GLU A 106 -6.76 12.58 -14.62
N TYR A 107 -5.55 12.33 -14.11
CA TYR A 107 -4.47 13.30 -14.02
C TYR A 107 -3.13 12.56 -14.08
N ASP A 108 -2.19 13.06 -14.88
CA ASP A 108 -0.81 12.60 -14.93
C ASP A 108 0.15 13.78 -14.73
N SER A 109 0.90 13.75 -13.62
CA SER A 109 1.82 14.84 -13.25
C SER A 109 2.98 15.04 -14.22
N ARG A 110 3.24 14.09 -15.12
CA ARG A 110 4.36 14.14 -16.06
C ARG A 110 4.01 14.88 -17.36
N VAL A 111 2.72 15.01 -17.67
CA VAL A 111 2.25 15.61 -18.93
C VAL A 111 1.23 16.73 -18.73
N ASP A 112 0.49 16.73 -17.62
CA ASP A 112 -0.54 17.73 -17.32
C ASP A 112 0.04 18.93 -16.55
N GLU A 113 0.75 19.82 -17.25
CA GLU A 113 1.35 21.02 -16.63
C GLU A 113 0.32 22.03 -16.11
N ASN A 114 -0.84 22.12 -16.75
CA ASN A 114 -1.89 23.10 -16.44
C ASN A 114 -3.28 22.44 -16.40
N PRO A 115 -3.52 21.51 -15.46
CA PRO A 115 -4.74 20.72 -15.42
C PRO A 115 -5.96 21.62 -15.15
N ARG A 116 -7.09 21.28 -15.78
CA ARG A 116 -8.36 22.01 -15.66
C ARG A 116 -9.47 21.10 -15.12
N GLY A 117 -10.55 21.70 -14.63
CA GLY A 117 -11.70 20.95 -14.11
C GLY A 117 -11.30 20.00 -12.98
N SER A 118 -11.76 18.76 -13.06
CA SER A 118 -11.47 17.72 -12.06
C SER A 118 -10.00 17.32 -11.98
N ALA A 119 -9.26 17.35 -13.10
CA ALA A 119 -7.83 17.06 -13.10
C ALA A 119 -7.07 18.07 -12.22
N ARG A 120 -7.51 19.34 -12.19
CA ARG A 120 -6.94 20.37 -11.32
C ARG A 120 -7.15 20.05 -9.83
N THR A 121 -8.33 19.52 -9.49
CA THR A 121 -8.61 19.13 -8.11
C THR A 121 -7.70 17.98 -7.67
N ILE A 122 -7.49 16.99 -8.54
CA ILE A 122 -6.57 15.88 -8.28
C ILE A 122 -5.14 16.40 -8.18
N SER A 123 -4.68 17.24 -9.11
CA SER A 123 -3.33 17.80 -9.08
C SER A 123 -3.03 18.57 -7.80
N LEU A 124 -3.97 19.39 -7.32
CA LEU A 124 -3.82 20.12 -6.07
C LEU A 124 -3.73 19.20 -4.84
N ALA A 125 -4.45 18.07 -4.86
CA ALA A 125 -4.37 17.08 -3.78
C ALA A 125 -3.04 16.30 -3.81
N LEU A 126 -2.44 16.12 -4.99
CA LEU A 126 -1.20 15.36 -5.20
C LEU A 126 0.06 16.21 -5.11
N GLN A 127 -0.05 17.52 -5.29
CA GLN A 127 1.07 18.47 -5.25
C GLN A 127 1.97 18.32 -4.01
N PRO A 128 1.45 18.10 -2.79
CA PRO A 128 2.29 17.89 -1.61
C PRO A 128 3.15 16.64 -1.72
N LEU A 129 2.59 15.54 -2.25
CA LEU A 129 3.31 14.30 -2.44
C LEU A 129 4.43 14.46 -3.49
N LEU A 130 4.14 15.17 -4.58
CA LEU A 130 5.10 15.47 -5.64
C LEU A 130 6.23 16.41 -5.17
N ALA A 131 5.95 17.29 -4.23
CA ALA A 131 6.94 18.21 -3.66
C ALA A 131 7.70 17.61 -2.46
N ALA A 132 7.15 16.57 -1.83
CA ALA A 132 7.71 15.99 -0.62
C ALA A 132 9.08 15.35 -0.86
N LYS A 133 9.99 15.63 0.06
CA LYS A 133 11.22 14.87 0.26
C LYS A 133 11.08 14.08 1.55
N VAL A 134 10.92 12.77 1.42
CA VAL A 134 10.74 11.86 2.55
C VAL A 134 12.09 11.27 2.89
N ARG A 135 12.63 11.59 4.07
CA ARG A 135 13.84 10.94 4.58
C ARG A 135 13.43 9.82 5.53
N MET A 136 13.89 8.61 5.26
CA MET A 136 13.58 7.43 6.05
C MET A 136 14.85 6.71 6.50
N LYS A 137 14.80 6.12 7.70
CA LYS A 137 15.82 5.17 8.16
C LYS A 137 15.27 3.76 8.11
N MET A 138 16.02 2.87 7.47
CA MET A 138 15.62 1.47 7.28
C MET A 138 16.72 0.56 7.81
N ASP A 139 16.38 -0.47 8.58
CA ASP A 139 17.37 -1.47 9.01
C ASP A 139 17.76 -2.42 7.85
N ARG A 140 18.75 -3.30 8.08
CA ARG A 140 19.20 -4.26 7.05
C ARG A 140 18.15 -5.32 6.66
N ARG A 141 17.08 -5.45 7.45
CA ARG A 141 15.96 -6.35 7.18
C ARG A 141 14.85 -5.65 6.41
N GLY A 142 14.93 -4.35 6.19
CA GLY A 142 13.90 -3.58 5.52
C GLY A 142 12.84 -3.00 6.46
N ASN A 143 13.06 -3.04 7.78
CA ASN A 143 12.16 -2.41 8.71
C ASN A 143 12.41 -0.89 8.73
N VAL A 144 11.36 -0.11 8.47
CA VAL A 144 11.41 1.35 8.58
C VAL A 144 11.36 1.73 10.06
N THR A 145 12.38 2.42 10.53
CA THR A 145 12.57 2.76 11.96
C THR A 145 12.30 4.23 12.27
N ASP A 146 12.38 5.09 11.26
CA ASP A 146 12.22 6.54 11.40
C ASP A 146 11.81 7.10 10.04
N VAL A 147 10.87 8.05 10.05
CA VAL A 147 10.42 8.77 8.85
C VAL A 147 10.30 10.23 9.20
N SER A 148 10.80 11.08 8.32
CA SER A 148 10.68 12.52 8.41
C SER A 148 10.42 13.09 7.04
N THR A 149 9.75 14.23 7.00
CA THR A 149 9.48 14.93 5.74
C THR A 149 9.89 16.37 5.81
N GLU A 150 10.56 16.80 4.75
CA GLU A 150 10.72 18.20 4.42
C GLU A 150 9.52 18.58 3.55
N LEU A 151 8.39 18.86 4.18
CA LEU A 151 7.25 19.49 3.52
C LEU A 151 7.36 20.99 3.75
N ASP A 152 7.24 21.77 2.67
CA ASP A 152 7.08 23.21 2.78
C ASP A 152 5.77 23.51 3.52
N GLU A 153 5.85 24.26 4.62
CA GLU A 153 4.69 24.64 5.45
C GLU A 153 3.61 25.32 4.60
N GLU A 154 3.99 26.02 3.53
CA GLU A 154 3.06 26.67 2.60
C GLU A 154 2.22 25.67 1.80
N ILE A 155 2.80 24.53 1.42
CA ILE A 155 2.12 23.47 0.66
C ILE A 155 1.17 22.71 1.58
N GLY A 156 1.56 22.47 2.84
CA GLY A 156 0.68 21.90 3.86
C GLY A 156 -0.49 22.82 4.23
N ALA A 157 -0.29 24.14 4.28
CA ALA A 157 -1.24 25.09 4.86
C ALA A 157 -2.32 25.62 3.91
N LYS A 158 -2.07 25.75 2.60
CA LYS A 158 -3.00 26.42 1.68
C LYS A 158 -3.97 25.45 1.00
N GLY A 159 -5.25 25.52 1.39
CA GLY A 159 -6.38 25.00 0.60
C GLY A 159 -6.65 23.49 0.64
N GLN A 160 -5.88 22.72 1.41
CA GLN A 160 -6.13 21.30 1.61
C GLN A 160 -7.09 21.04 2.76
N SER A 161 -7.91 19.99 2.62
CA SER A 161 -8.73 19.51 3.74
C SER A 161 -7.84 18.91 4.82
N GLU A 162 -8.31 18.98 6.06
CA GLU A 162 -7.66 18.34 7.23
C GLU A 162 -7.38 16.85 6.97
N SER A 163 -8.32 16.16 6.33
CA SER A 163 -8.19 14.76 5.92
C SER A 163 -7.03 14.47 4.96
N LEU A 164 -6.64 15.43 4.10
CA LEU A 164 -5.48 15.24 3.21
C LEU A 164 -4.18 15.41 3.98
N ARG A 165 -4.14 16.34 4.95
CA ARG A 165 -2.95 16.56 5.79
C ARG A 165 -2.61 15.35 6.64
N GLU A 166 -3.63 14.65 7.17
CA GLU A 166 -3.46 13.44 7.97
C GLU A 166 -2.72 12.33 7.21
N LEU A 167 -2.93 12.24 5.89
CA LEU A 167 -2.24 11.26 5.02
C LEU A 167 -0.74 11.52 4.89
N PHE A 168 -0.29 12.75 5.18
CA PHE A 168 1.12 13.16 5.08
C PHE A 168 1.82 13.22 6.44
N THR A 169 1.22 12.64 7.47
CA THR A 169 1.90 12.49 8.76
C THR A 169 3.03 11.46 8.64
N PRO A 170 4.15 11.62 9.37
CA PRO A 170 5.25 10.65 9.36
C PRO A 170 4.79 9.21 9.63
N ASP A 171 3.83 9.03 10.53
CA ASP A 171 3.27 7.72 10.87
C ASP A 171 2.56 7.08 9.67
N VAL A 172 1.67 7.81 8.99
CA VAL A 172 0.96 7.29 7.81
C VAL A 172 1.94 6.98 6.68
N MET A 173 2.93 7.84 6.44
CA MET A 173 3.95 7.58 5.41
C MET A 173 4.81 6.38 5.75
N SER A 174 5.21 6.22 7.01
CA SER A 174 5.92 5.03 7.49
C SER A 174 5.10 3.76 7.25
N GLU A 175 3.81 3.80 7.57
CA GLU A 175 2.90 2.69 7.33
C GLU A 175 2.69 2.37 5.85
N MET A 176 2.70 3.37 4.97
CA MET A 176 2.61 3.19 3.52
C MET A 176 3.91 2.57 2.98
N LEU A 177 5.07 3.05 3.40
CA LEU A 177 6.37 2.53 2.99
C LEU A 177 6.56 1.08 3.45
N ALA A 178 6.18 0.77 4.70
CA ALA A 178 6.24 -0.57 5.26
C ALA A 178 5.28 -1.57 4.59
N GLN A 179 4.35 -1.14 3.73
CA GLN A 179 3.48 -2.05 2.97
C GLN A 179 4.12 -2.55 1.68
N VAL A 180 5.07 -1.81 1.10
CA VAL A 180 5.61 -2.15 -0.21
C VAL A 180 6.55 -3.35 -0.11
N PHE A 181 7.37 -3.40 0.94
CA PHE A 181 8.37 -4.45 1.13
C PHE A 181 8.17 -5.17 2.47
N PRO A 182 8.27 -6.50 2.49
CA PRO A 182 8.23 -7.23 3.75
C PRO A 182 9.54 -7.05 4.52
N VAL A 183 9.45 -7.15 5.85
CA VAL A 183 10.64 -7.30 6.69
C VAL A 183 11.23 -8.69 6.48
N LEU A 184 12.47 -8.73 6.02
CA LEU A 184 13.21 -9.96 5.75
C LEU A 184 13.56 -10.69 7.06
N PRO A 185 13.73 -12.02 7.07
CA PRO A 185 14.05 -12.78 8.28
C PRO A 185 15.46 -12.49 8.83
N GLY A 186 16.38 -11.93 8.03
CA GLY A 186 17.74 -11.56 8.43
C GLY A 186 18.70 -12.75 8.64
N GLN A 187 18.18 -13.97 8.75
CA GLN A 187 18.92 -15.22 8.69
C GLN A 187 18.32 -16.11 7.61
N SER A 188 19.08 -17.10 7.15
CA SER A 188 18.58 -18.07 6.19
C SER A 188 17.39 -18.84 6.76
N GLN A 189 16.21 -18.56 6.23
CA GLN A 189 14.96 -19.19 6.67
C GLN A 189 14.05 -19.39 5.47
N LYS A 190 13.57 -20.63 5.30
CA LYS A 190 12.68 -20.99 4.19
C LYS A 190 11.30 -20.36 4.27
N ASN A 191 10.73 -20.23 5.47
CA ASN A 191 9.41 -19.64 5.66
C ASN A 191 9.43 -18.75 6.89
N TRP A 192 8.89 -17.55 6.80
CA TRP A 192 8.76 -16.65 7.94
C TRP A 192 7.40 -15.97 7.93
N SER A 193 7.05 -15.32 9.02
CA SER A 193 5.79 -14.59 9.14
C SER A 193 6.03 -13.21 9.75
N SER A 194 5.22 -12.25 9.35
CA SER A 194 5.09 -10.95 10.01
C SER A 194 3.68 -10.79 10.55
N SER A 195 3.53 -10.16 11.72
CA SER A 195 2.24 -9.75 12.25
C SER A 195 2.28 -8.28 12.60
N VAL A 196 1.33 -7.49 12.09
CA VAL A 196 1.21 -6.07 12.41
C VAL A 196 -0.24 -5.75 12.76
N GLN A 197 -0.43 -4.97 13.82
CA GLN A 197 -1.73 -4.44 14.19
C GLN A 197 -1.91 -3.08 13.51
N ARG A 198 -3.10 -2.80 12.97
CA ARG A 198 -3.40 -1.54 12.28
C ARG A 198 -4.80 -1.05 12.63
N GLU A 199 -4.97 0.25 12.62
CA GLU A 199 -6.29 0.89 12.63
C GLU A 199 -6.74 1.09 11.19
N LEU A 200 -8.01 0.86 10.93
CA LEU A 200 -8.63 1.21 9.65
C LEU A 200 -10.00 1.76 9.98
N PRO A 201 -10.76 2.26 9.00
CA PRO A 201 -12.13 2.65 9.31
C PRO A 201 -13.06 1.45 9.68
N LEU A 202 -12.57 0.19 9.59
CA LEU A 202 -13.23 -1.06 10.01
C LEU A 202 -12.87 -1.34 11.50
N GLY A 203 -12.08 -0.48 12.11
CA GLY A 203 -11.47 -0.62 13.42
C GLY A 203 -10.11 -1.33 13.40
N LYS A 204 -9.60 -1.60 14.60
CA LYS A 204 -8.33 -2.31 14.83
C LYS A 204 -8.34 -3.71 14.28
N VAL A 205 -7.28 -4.07 13.56
CA VAL A 205 -7.10 -5.40 12.98
C VAL A 205 -5.67 -5.89 13.16
N ASN A 206 -5.51 -7.21 13.19
CA ASN A 206 -4.22 -7.90 13.20
C ASN A 206 -3.98 -8.53 11.83
N MET A 207 -3.01 -8.01 11.08
CA MET A 207 -2.50 -8.54 9.82
C MET A 207 -1.36 -9.52 10.07
N LYS A 208 -1.57 -10.80 9.80
CA LYS A 208 -0.55 -11.84 9.71
C LYS A 208 -0.24 -12.13 8.24
N THR A 209 1.02 -11.99 7.82
CA THR A 209 1.48 -12.38 6.49
C THR A 209 2.53 -13.47 6.63
N ASP A 210 2.34 -14.56 5.90
CA ASP A 210 3.24 -15.70 5.79
C ASP A 210 3.99 -15.61 4.45
N TYR A 211 5.30 -15.85 4.50
CA TYR A 211 6.21 -15.82 3.37
C TYR A 211 6.88 -17.19 3.22
N ALA A 212 7.06 -17.64 1.98
CA ALA A 212 7.74 -18.89 1.69
C ALA A 212 8.73 -18.72 0.52
N LEU A 213 9.97 -19.19 0.69
CA LEU A 213 10.96 -19.23 -0.39
C LEU A 213 10.53 -20.25 -1.44
N GLY A 214 10.43 -19.76 -2.68
CA GLY A 214 10.20 -20.55 -3.88
C GLY A 214 11.51 -20.91 -4.60
N ALA A 215 11.38 -21.23 -5.88
CA ALA A 215 12.52 -21.51 -6.75
C ALA A 215 13.31 -20.23 -7.08
N VAL A 216 14.56 -20.44 -7.50
CA VAL A 216 15.38 -19.38 -8.10
C VAL A 216 15.21 -19.44 -9.61
N GLU A 217 14.72 -18.35 -10.21
CA GLU A 217 14.53 -18.22 -11.65
C GLU A 217 15.24 -16.97 -12.15
N ASN A 218 16.11 -17.12 -13.14
CA ASN A 218 16.90 -16.01 -13.73
C ASN A 218 17.69 -15.19 -12.68
N GLY A 219 18.26 -15.87 -11.67
CA GLY A 219 19.00 -15.23 -10.58
C GLY A 219 18.11 -14.56 -9.51
N LEU A 220 16.78 -14.67 -9.62
CA LEU A 220 15.84 -14.12 -8.67
C LEU A 220 15.18 -15.21 -7.84
N THR A 221 15.26 -15.08 -6.53
CA THR A 221 14.57 -15.96 -5.58
C THR A 221 13.12 -15.52 -5.44
N ALA A 222 12.19 -16.40 -5.85
CA ALA A 222 10.78 -16.17 -5.65
C ALA A 222 10.40 -16.28 -4.17
N ILE A 223 9.48 -15.43 -3.71
CA ILE A 223 8.93 -15.45 -2.36
C ILE A 223 7.42 -15.39 -2.49
N ASP A 224 6.74 -16.48 -2.12
CA ASP A 224 5.28 -16.54 -2.08
C ASP A 224 4.77 -15.76 -0.87
N VAL A 225 3.69 -14.99 -1.05
CA VAL A 225 3.06 -14.17 -0.02
C VAL A 225 1.63 -14.64 0.21
N LYS A 226 1.25 -14.88 1.46
CA LYS A 226 -0.14 -15.22 1.86
C LYS A 226 -0.50 -14.52 3.17
N GLY A 227 -1.65 -13.85 3.28
CA GLY A 227 -1.96 -13.03 4.47
C GLY A 227 -3.40 -13.07 4.98
N GLN A 228 -3.55 -12.94 6.33
CA GLN A 228 -4.78 -12.81 7.13
C GLN A 228 -4.88 -11.49 7.87
N LEU A 229 -6.07 -10.90 8.02
CA LEU A 229 -6.40 -9.74 8.82
C LEU A 229 -7.61 -10.04 9.65
N LYS A 230 -7.40 -10.27 10.93
CA LYS A 230 -8.46 -10.52 11.90
C LYS A 230 -8.86 -9.21 12.55
N LEU A 231 -10.15 -8.95 12.71
CA LEU A 231 -10.59 -7.86 13.59
C LEU A 231 -10.08 -8.14 15.01
N VAL A 232 -9.47 -7.14 15.63
CA VAL A 232 -9.21 -7.16 17.08
C VAL A 232 -10.55 -7.01 17.78
N GLU A 233 -10.75 -7.67 18.93
CA GLU A 233 -12.01 -7.59 19.67
C GLU A 233 -12.46 -6.13 19.85
N GLN A 234 -13.62 -5.81 19.28
CA GLN A 234 -14.28 -4.51 19.42
C GLN A 234 -15.31 -4.57 20.55
N ASP A 235 -15.75 -3.40 21.03
CA ASP A 235 -16.89 -3.34 21.95
C ASP A 235 -18.15 -3.93 21.29
N LYS A 236 -19.04 -4.55 22.08
CA LYS A 236 -20.23 -5.29 21.62
C LYS A 236 -21.16 -4.44 20.74
N ALA A 237 -21.16 -3.12 20.91
CA ALA A 237 -21.91 -2.20 20.07
C ALA A 237 -21.35 -2.11 18.64
N GLN A 238 -20.03 -2.03 18.48
CA GLN A 238 -19.36 -1.95 17.18
C GLN A 238 -19.41 -3.28 16.41
N GLN A 239 -19.33 -4.41 17.12
CA GLN A 239 -19.47 -5.74 16.53
C GLN A 239 -20.85 -5.99 15.87
N ARG A 240 -21.89 -5.26 16.29
CA ARG A 240 -23.23 -5.38 15.70
C ARG A 240 -23.39 -4.58 14.40
N THR A 241 -22.58 -3.55 14.23
CA THR A 241 -22.63 -2.64 13.08
C THR A 241 -21.62 -2.98 12.01
N LEU A 242 -20.62 -3.82 12.31
CA LEU A 242 -19.56 -4.15 11.38
C LEU A 242 -19.13 -5.62 11.47
N ARG A 243 -18.98 -6.27 10.32
CA ARG A 243 -18.50 -7.64 10.19
C ARG A 243 -17.51 -7.76 9.04
N LEU A 244 -16.36 -8.36 9.30
CA LEU A 244 -15.42 -8.79 8.27
C LEU A 244 -15.76 -10.21 7.85
N ASP A 245 -16.22 -10.40 6.62
CA ASP A 245 -16.67 -11.72 6.12
C ASP A 245 -15.49 -12.58 5.67
N SER A 246 -14.60 -12.01 4.86
CA SER A 246 -13.45 -12.71 4.26
C SER A 246 -12.47 -11.69 3.73
N ALA A 247 -11.18 -12.00 3.66
CA ALA A 247 -10.22 -10.97 3.30
C ALA A 247 -8.89 -11.63 2.79
N GLU A 248 -8.66 -11.98 1.53
CA GLU A 248 -7.40 -12.72 1.14
C GLU A 248 -6.19 -11.91 0.60
N ILE A 249 -4.99 -11.95 1.24
CA ILE A 249 -3.72 -11.49 0.61
C ILE A 249 -3.06 -12.68 -0.08
N ILE A 250 -2.74 -12.53 -1.35
CA ILE A 250 -1.91 -13.45 -2.11
C ILE A 250 -0.92 -12.67 -2.97
N GLY A 251 0.27 -13.20 -3.19
CA GLY A 251 1.22 -12.54 -4.07
C GLY A 251 2.53 -13.28 -4.24
N SER A 252 3.42 -12.66 -4.97
CA SER A 252 4.80 -13.11 -5.15
C SER A 252 5.74 -11.91 -5.16
N LEU A 253 6.92 -12.08 -4.57
CA LEU A 253 8.02 -11.13 -4.62
C LEU A 253 9.24 -11.83 -5.22
N HIS A 254 10.12 -11.07 -5.84
CA HIS A 254 11.35 -11.59 -6.43
C HIS A 254 12.55 -10.83 -5.87
N PHE A 255 13.45 -11.56 -5.22
CA PHE A 255 14.62 -11.02 -4.55
C PHE A 255 15.89 -11.41 -5.31
N ASP A 256 16.71 -10.42 -5.65
CA ASP A 256 18.04 -10.59 -6.21
C ASP A 256 19.02 -10.76 -5.04
N GLN A 257 19.55 -11.98 -4.88
CA GLN A 257 20.44 -12.32 -3.78
C GLN A 257 21.81 -11.66 -3.91
N ASP A 258 22.30 -11.51 -5.15
CA ASP A 258 23.62 -10.94 -5.42
C ASP A 258 23.60 -9.42 -5.19
N ALA A 259 22.53 -8.76 -5.65
CA ALA A 259 22.33 -7.33 -5.44
C ALA A 259 21.73 -6.99 -4.07
N GLY A 260 21.25 -7.99 -3.32
CA GLY A 260 20.60 -7.86 -2.01
C GLY A 260 19.41 -6.91 -2.02
N ARG A 261 18.48 -7.06 -2.96
CA ARG A 261 17.29 -6.19 -3.07
C ARG A 261 16.13 -6.88 -3.77
N PHE A 262 14.92 -6.39 -3.55
CA PHE A 262 13.77 -6.80 -4.37
C PHE A 262 13.90 -6.23 -5.79
N ARG A 263 13.49 -6.99 -6.79
CA ARG A 263 13.41 -6.52 -8.19
C ARG A 263 11.99 -6.24 -8.63
N LYS A 264 11.04 -7.04 -8.16
CA LYS A 264 9.62 -6.90 -8.49
C LYS A 264 8.73 -7.59 -7.48
N GLY A 265 7.48 -7.15 -7.43
CA GLY A 265 6.44 -7.78 -6.64
C GLY A 265 5.07 -7.62 -7.27
N ASP A 266 4.19 -8.55 -6.96
CA ASP A 266 2.79 -8.54 -7.34
C ASP A 266 1.96 -9.13 -6.20
N VAL A 267 1.22 -8.27 -5.51
CA VAL A 267 0.43 -8.61 -4.33
C VAL A 267 -1.01 -8.17 -4.56
N GLN A 268 -1.92 -9.13 -4.46
CA GLN A 268 -3.35 -8.90 -4.53
C GLN A 268 -4.00 -9.10 -3.16
N GLN A 269 -5.03 -8.30 -2.97
CA GLN A 269 -5.88 -8.16 -1.81
C GLN A 269 -7.35 -8.21 -2.32
N THR A 270 -8.19 -9.24 -2.06
CA THR A 270 -9.72 -9.18 -2.00
C THR A 270 -10.55 -9.13 -0.62
N VAL A 271 -11.07 -7.98 -0.15
CA VAL A 271 -11.74 -7.75 1.16
C VAL A 271 -13.22 -7.96 0.93
N VAL A 272 -13.92 -8.54 1.88
CA VAL A 272 -15.38 -8.48 1.95
C VAL A 272 -15.79 -8.15 3.37
N ALA A 273 -16.51 -7.05 3.54
CA ALA A 273 -17.04 -6.61 4.81
C ALA A 273 -18.51 -6.21 4.67
N GLU A 274 -19.23 -6.31 5.79
CA GLU A 274 -20.60 -5.85 5.94
C GLU A 274 -20.66 -4.79 7.02
N SER A 275 -21.41 -3.72 6.77
CA SER A 275 -21.77 -2.73 7.78
C SER A 275 -23.28 -2.50 7.81
N ARG A 276 -23.78 -2.01 8.94
CA ARG A 276 -25.16 -1.55 9.11
C ARG A 276 -25.18 -0.08 9.46
N GLU A 277 -25.75 0.73 8.57
CA GLU A 277 -25.96 2.16 8.78
C GLU A 277 -27.45 2.47 8.61
N GLN A 278 -28.06 3.09 9.61
CA GLN A 278 -29.48 3.51 9.54
C GLN A 278 -30.44 2.38 9.11
N ASN A 279 -30.23 1.16 9.62
CA ASN A 279 -30.94 -0.09 9.27
C ASN A 279 -30.72 -0.63 7.83
N MET A 280 -29.89 0.00 7.00
CA MET A 280 -29.48 -0.54 5.71
C MET A 280 -28.28 -1.47 5.87
N LEU A 281 -28.33 -2.64 5.21
CA LEU A 281 -27.17 -3.51 5.08
C LEU A 281 -26.32 -3.04 3.90
N ILE A 282 -25.05 -2.74 4.18
CA ILE A 282 -24.05 -2.36 3.20
C ILE A 282 -23.04 -3.50 3.13
N ARG A 283 -22.85 -4.08 1.95
CA ARG A 283 -21.81 -5.10 1.71
C ARG A 283 -20.80 -4.54 0.74
N THR A 284 -19.54 -4.46 1.18
CA THR A 284 -18.45 -3.88 0.41
C THR A 284 -17.42 -4.96 0.08
N LYS A 285 -17.10 -5.11 -1.20
CA LYS A 285 -15.97 -5.88 -1.68
C LYS A 285 -14.91 -4.93 -2.23
N VAL A 286 -13.69 -5.01 -1.72
CA VAL A 286 -12.56 -4.24 -2.26
C VAL A 286 -11.51 -5.19 -2.80
N THR A 287 -11.11 -5.05 -4.05
CA THR A 287 -10.00 -5.79 -4.64
C THR A 287 -8.88 -4.83 -5.00
N SER A 288 -7.75 -4.88 -4.29
CA SER A 288 -6.56 -4.09 -4.57
C SER A 288 -5.44 -4.99 -5.07
N ARG A 289 -4.71 -4.57 -6.10
CA ARG A 289 -3.51 -5.23 -6.60
C ARG A 289 -2.38 -4.22 -6.70
N LEU A 290 -1.33 -4.44 -5.93
CA LEU A 290 -0.11 -3.67 -5.93
C LEU A 290 0.96 -4.43 -6.72
N ARG A 291 1.53 -3.77 -7.72
CA ARG A 291 2.72 -4.22 -8.41
C ARG A 291 3.83 -3.21 -8.21
N PHE A 292 5.06 -3.69 -8.09
CA PHE A 292 6.20 -2.82 -8.11
C PHE A 292 7.35 -3.41 -8.92
N VAL A 293 8.22 -2.55 -9.42
CA VAL A 293 9.51 -2.89 -10.03
C VAL A 293 10.56 -1.92 -9.50
N LEU A 294 11.72 -2.45 -9.10
CA LEU A 294 12.85 -1.66 -8.62
C LEU A 294 14.00 -1.76 -9.62
N HIS A 295 14.42 -0.60 -10.10
CA HIS A 295 15.50 -0.40 -11.06
C HIS A 295 16.72 0.22 -10.38
N ASP A 296 17.89 -0.08 -10.93
CA ASP A 296 19.16 0.58 -10.59
C ASP A 296 19.35 1.86 -11.43
#